data_AF-A0A7V9D4Z4-F1
#
_entry.id   AF-A0A7V9D4Z4-F1
#
_cell.length_a   1.000
_cell.length_b   1.000
_cell.length_c   1.000
_cell.angle_alpha   90.00
_cell.angle_beta   90.00
_cell.angle_gamma   90.00
#
_symmetry.space_group_name_H-M   'P 1'
#
loop_
_entity.id
_entity.type
_entity.pdbx_description
1 polymer ?
#
loop_
_entity_poly.entity_id
_entity_poly.type
_entity_poly.pdbx_seq_one_letter_code
_entity_poly.pdbx_strand_id
1 'polypeptide(L)' 'MARLIIPNRRGHQTVEWDTTMDTEESRAAIEEAERIIADARRQGCLVSRKVDGQHVLDAGPFDPEAEEYQIIAPIAGG' A
#
# COMPACT_ATOMS: atom_id res chain seq x y z
N MET A 1 9.72 1.24 -9.84
CA MET A 1 9.51 0.26 -8.77
C MET A 1 8.70 0.91 -7.67
N ALA A 2 7.52 0.35 -7.40
CA ALA A 2 6.60 0.78 -6.36
C ALA A 2 6.32 -0.39 -5.41
N ARG A 3 5.90 -0.09 -4.19
CA ARG A 3 5.64 -1.13 -3.18
C ARG A 3 4.57 -0.77 -2.16
N LEU A 4 3.91 -1.79 -1.63
CA LEU A 4 2.97 -1.72 -0.51
C LEU A 4 3.53 -2.48 0.68
N ILE A 5 3.69 -1.81 1.81
CA ILE A 5 4.13 -2.39 3.09
C ILE A 5 2.92 -2.67 3.98
N ILE A 6 2.78 -3.93 4.38
CA ILE A 6 1.67 -4.45 5.18
C ILE A 6 2.23 -4.91 6.54
N PRO A 7 1.93 -4.22 7.64
CA PRO A 7 2.35 -4.67 8.97
C PRO A 7 1.67 -5.98 9.34
N ASN A 8 2.43 -6.95 9.85
CA ASN A 8 1.92 -8.17 10.44
C ASN A 8 2.57 -8.42 11.81
N ARG A 9 2.02 -9.33 12.61
CA ARG A 9 2.51 -9.61 13.98
C ARG A 9 3.94 -10.18 14.04
N ARG A 10 4.48 -10.69 12.93
CA ARG A 10 5.77 -11.39 12.81
C ARG A 10 6.79 -10.63 11.94
N GLY A 11 6.47 -9.42 11.48
CA GLY A 11 7.25 -8.65 10.52
C GLY A 11 6.38 -7.83 9.58
N HIS A 12 6.94 -7.38 8.46
CA HIS A 12 6.18 -6.71 7.40
C HIS A 12 6.14 -7.61 6.17
N GLN A 13 4.97 -7.68 5.53
CA GLN A 13 4.83 -8.24 4.19
C GLN A 13 4.89 -7.10 3.18
N THR A 14 5.50 -7.34 2.02
CA THR A 14 5.60 -6.35 0.95
C THR A 14 4.99 -6.93 -0.33
N VAL A 15 4.23 -6.11 -1.05
CA VAL A 15 3.84 -6.34 -2.44
C VAL A 15 4.59 -5.33 -3.29
N GLU A 16 5.30 -5.77 -4.33
CA GLU A 16 6.12 -4.92 -5.19
C GLU A 16 5.66 -5.04 -6.64
N TRP A 17 5.71 -3.93 -7.39
CA TRP A 17 5.41 -3.91 -8.81
C TRP A 17 6.30 -2.91 -9.55
N ASP A 18 6.52 -3.16 -10.84
CA ASP A 18 7.25 -2.22 -11.70
C ASP A 18 6.27 -1.27 -12.39
N THR A 19 6.41 0.02 -12.09
CA THR A 19 5.62 1.11 -12.70
C THR A 19 6.02 1.42 -14.13
N THR A 20 7.18 0.94 -14.57
CA THR A 20 7.74 1.21 -15.91
C THR A 20 7.49 0.06 -16.89
N MET A 21 7.09 -1.11 -16.39
CA MET A 21 6.92 -2.33 -17.18
C MET A 21 5.49 -2.87 -17.02
N ASP A 22 4.71 -2.83 -18.10
CA ASP A 22 3.39 -3.47 -18.18
C ASP A 22 3.53 -4.97 -18.48
N THR A 23 3.81 -5.74 -17.43
CA THR A 23 3.80 -7.20 -17.46
C THR A 23 2.56 -7.74 -16.77
N GLU A 24 2.17 -8.99 -17.08
CA GLU A 24 1.07 -9.65 -16.37
C GLU A 24 1.33 -9.75 -14.86
N GLU A 25 2.58 -9.98 -14.46
CA GLU A 25 3.00 -10.01 -13.06
C GLU A 25 2.83 -8.64 -12.38
N SER A 26 3.28 -7.56 -13.02
CA SER A 26 3.09 -6.20 -12.50
C SER A 26 1.61 -5.84 -12.37
N ARG A 27 0.77 -6.19 -13.36
CA ARG A 27 -0.67 -5.96 -13.30
C ARG A 27 -1.33 -6.73 -12.15
N ALA A 28 -0.98 -8.01 -11.98
CA ALA A 28 -1.50 -8.82 -10.88
C ALA A 28 -1.10 -8.26 -9.50
N ALA A 29 0.13 -7.77 -9.36
CA ALA A 29 0.61 -7.13 -8.15
C ALA A 29 -0.09 -5.79 -7.87
N ILE A 30 -0.33 -4.97 -8.90
CA ILE A 30 -1.11 -3.72 -8.82
C ILE A 30 -2.53 -4.00 -8.33
N GLU A 31 -3.23 -4.95 -8.96
CA GLU A 31 -4.59 -5.31 -8.56
C GLU A 31 -4.64 -5.85 -7.13
N GLU A 32 -3.64 -6.63 -6.72
CA GLU A 32 -3.56 -7.13 -5.35
C GLU A 32 -3.31 -6.01 -4.34
N ALA A 33 -2.39 -5.08 -4.65
CA ALA A 33 -2.14 -3.93 -3.80
C ALA A 33 -3.40 -3.06 -3.62
N GLU A 34 -4.14 -2.81 -4.72
CA GLU A 34 -5.41 -2.09 -4.68
C GLU A 34 -6.44 -2.80 -3.78
N ARG A 35 -6.61 -4.12 -3.94
CA ARG A 35 -7.51 -4.93 -3.11
C ARG A 35 -7.16 -4.85 -1.63
N ILE A 36 -5.88 -4.98 -1.29
CA ILE A 36 -5.39 -4.95 0.10
C ILE A 36 -5.62 -3.57 0.73
N ILE A 37 -5.32 -2.48 0.00
CA ILE A 37 -5.54 -1.11 0.48
C ILE A 37 -7.03 -0.84 0.71
N ALA A 38 -7.89 -1.25 -0.22
CA ALA A 38 -9.33 -1.12 -0.08
C ALA A 38 -9.84 -1.90 1.14
N ASP A 39 -9.37 -3.13 1.35
CA ASP A 39 -9.74 -3.94 2.49
C ASP A 39 -9.27 -3.33 3.83
N ALA A 40 -8.02 -2.88 3.90
CA ALA A 40 -7.47 -2.23 5.07
C ALA A 40 -8.28 -0.99 5.48
N ARG A 41 -8.67 -0.16 4.51
CA ARG A 41 -9.53 1.01 4.77
C ARG A 41 -10.89 0.62 5.31
N ARG A 42 -11.51 -0.44 4.78
CA ARG A 42 -12.79 -0.96 5.30
C ARG A 42 -12.67 -1.46 6.74
N GLN A 43 -11.50 -1.99 7.12
CA GLN A 43 -11.21 -2.44 8.47
C GLN A 43 -10.83 -1.31 9.43
N GLY A 44 -10.82 -0.06 8.97
CA GLY A 44 -10.47 1.11 9.78
C GLY A 44 -8.97 1.36 9.93
N CYS A 45 -8.13 0.70 9.11
CA CYS A 45 -6.72 1.04 9.02
C CYS A 45 -6.54 2.36 8.28
N LEU A 46 -5.51 3.11 8.68
CA LEU A 46 -5.04 4.26 7.92
C LEU A 46 -4.05 3.78 6.85
N VAL A 47 -3.96 4.52 5.76
CA VAL A 47 -2.98 4.28 4.70
C VAL A 47 -2.13 5.53 4.58
N SER A 48 -0.82 5.35 4.48
CA SER A 48 0.09 6.43 4.12
C SER A 48 0.70 6.17 2.75
N ARG A 49 0.91 7.23 1.99
CA ARG A 49 1.60 7.23 0.72
C ARG A 49 2.86 8.08 0.82
N LYS A 50 3.93 7.65 0.18
CA LYS A 50 5.15 8.44 0.07
C LYS A 50 5.04 9.44 -1.07
N VAL A 51 5.25 10.72 -0.77
CA VAL A 51 5.26 11.84 -1.71
C VAL A 51 6.50 12.67 -1.42
N ASP A 52 7.34 12.90 -2.44
CA ASP A 52 8.58 13.67 -2.32
C ASP A 52 9.48 13.22 -1.14
N GLY A 53 9.57 11.90 -0.94
CA GLY A 53 10.36 11.31 0.15
C GLY A 53 9.68 11.29 1.53
N GLN A 54 8.48 11.86 1.68
CA GLN A 54 7.76 11.95 2.96
C GLN A 54 6.48 11.11 2.95
N HIS A 55 6.20 10.45 4.08
CA HIS A 55 4.94 9.72 4.25
C HIS A 55 3.82 10.66 4.67
N VAL A 56 2.77 10.73 3.86
CA VAL A 56 1.55 11.48 4.13
C VAL A 56 0.37 10.54 4.26
N LEU A 57 -0.60 10.85 5.13
CA LEU A 57 -1.83 10.07 5.20
C LEU A 57 -2.62 10.23 3.91
N ASP A 58 -3.03 9.11 3.33
CA ASP A 58 -3.72 9.04 2.05
C ASP A 58 -5.11 8.41 2.19
N ALA A 59 -6.11 9.24 1.93
CA ALA A 59 -7.51 8.83 1.81
C ALA A 59 -8.02 8.85 0.36
N GLY A 60 -7.15 9.15 -0.61
CA GLY A 60 -7.48 9.23 -2.03
C GLY A 60 -7.62 7.85 -2.70
N PRO A 61 -8.01 7.80 -3.98
CA PRO A 61 -7.99 6.57 -4.75
C PRO A 61 -6.58 5.96 -4.81
N PHE A 62 -6.49 4.65 -5.02
CA PHE A 62 -5.21 3.99 -5.23
C PHE A 62 -4.54 4.52 -6.50
N ASP A 63 -3.24 4.80 -6.38
CA ASP A 63 -2.40 5.33 -7.45
C ASP A 63 -1.25 4.34 -7.72
N PRO A 64 -1.29 3.59 -8.83
CA PRO A 64 -0.26 2.59 -9.14
C PRO A 64 1.11 3.21 -9.40
N GLU A 65 1.21 4.52 -9.67
CA GLU A 65 2.49 5.20 -9.91
C GLU A 65 3.16 5.68 -8.61
N ALA A 66 2.49 5.56 -7.47
CA ALA A 66 3.04 5.94 -6.17
C ALA A 66 4.30 5.15 -5.84
N GLU A 67 5.33 5.83 -5.32
CA GLU A 67 6.59 5.17 -4.93
C GLU A 67 6.38 4.11 -3.85
N GLU A 68 5.55 4.42 -2.84
CA GLU A 68 5.36 3.55 -1.70
C GLU A 68 4.02 3.82 -1.01
N TYR A 69 3.36 2.74 -0.62
CA TYR A 69 2.25 2.74 0.33
C TYR A 69 2.64 1.98 1.59
N GLN A 70 2.09 2.42 2.73
CA GLN A 70 2.20 1.70 3.99
C GLN A 70 0.84 1.71 4.70
N ILE A 71 0.38 0.52 5.06
CA ILE A 71 -0.79 0.36 5.92
C ILE A 71 -0.39 0.63 7.37
N ILE A 72 -1.23 1.36 8.09
CA ILE A 72 -1.08 1.69 9.49
C ILE A 72 -2.30 1.11 10.19
N ALA A 73 -2.08 0.01 10.92
CA ALA A 73 -3.14 -0.59 11.74
C ALA A 73 -3.61 0.42 12.79
N PRO A 74 -4.92 0.46 13.10
CA PRO A 74 -5.41 1.30 14.17
C PRO A 74 -4.70 0.90 15.46
N ILE A 75 -4.12 1.89 16.15
CA ILE A 75 -3.60 1.67 17.50
C ILE A 75 -4.84 1.45 18.38
N ALA A 76 -5.12 0.21 18.74
CA ALA A 76 -6.07 -0.11 19.80
C ALA A 76 -5.45 0.34 21.13
N GLY A 77 -5.50 1.65 21.40
CA GLY A 77 -5.22 2.23 22.70
C GLY A 77 -6.53 2.32 23.48
N GLY A 78 -6.60 1.62 24.62
CA GLY A 78 -7.58 1.89 25.66
C GLY A 78 -7.20 3.11 26.50
#